data_AF-L8H4T6-F1
#
_entry.id   AF-L8H4T6-F1
#
_cell.length_a   1.000
_cell.length_b   1.000
_cell.length_c   1.000
_cell.angle_alpha   90.00
_cell.angle_beta   90.00
_cell.angle_gamma   90.00
#
_symmetry.space_group_name_H-M   'P 1'
#
loop_
_entity.id
_entity.type
_entity.pdbx_description
1 polymer ?
#
loop_
_entity_poly.entity_id
_entity_poly.type
_entity_poly.pdbx_seq_one_letter_code
_entity_poly.pdbx_strand_id
1 'polypeptide(L)'
;MEGSETIFDLVRASARFVRDNAQDVKINYDAVAAFVKTLDPAEFESKAASRGYPLRFATLEEEVGFWGLLSLLNFGSGFRVPLHQARNRGAFETIQRGLMGMYISGFGSCPPTTTHPVLVPAI
;
A
#
# COMPACT_ATOMS: atom_id res chain seq x y z
N MET A 1 -24.86 -4.27 22.79
CA MET A 1 -23.61 -3.60 22.38
C MET A 1 -23.36 -3.98 20.93
N GLU A 2 -23.82 -3.13 20.03
CA GLU A 2 -23.75 -3.34 18.59
C GLU A 2 -22.35 -2.92 18.15
N GLY A 3 -21.49 -3.90 17.86
CA GLY A 3 -20.19 -3.65 17.25
C GLY A 3 -20.44 -3.23 15.82
N SER A 4 -20.12 -1.98 15.48
CA SER A 4 -20.19 -1.51 14.09
C SER A 4 -19.24 -2.34 13.24
N GLU A 5 -19.74 -2.89 12.13
CA GLU A 5 -18.91 -3.60 11.16
C GLU A 5 -17.80 -2.68 10.67
N THR A 6 -16.56 -3.15 10.74
CA THR A 6 -15.43 -2.36 10.22
C THR A 6 -15.40 -2.44 8.70
N ILE A 7 -14.78 -1.46 8.05
CA ILE A 7 -14.58 -1.51 6.58
C ILE A 7 -13.81 -2.77 6.14
N PHE A 8 -12.93 -3.29 6.99
CA PHE A 8 -12.20 -4.53 6.72
C PHE A 8 -13.12 -5.75 6.73
N ASP A 9 -14.14 -5.77 7.58
CA ASP A 9 -15.10 -6.87 7.63
C ASP A 9 -15.98 -6.88 6.38
N LEU A 10 -16.39 -5.71 5.91
CA LEU A 10 -17.10 -5.54 4.64
C LEU A 10 -16.26 -5.99 3.42
N VAL A 11 -14.98 -5.62 3.39
CA VAL A 11 -14.06 -6.08 2.32
C VAL A 11 -13.89 -7.60 2.36
N ARG A 12 -13.73 -8.19 3.56
CA ARG A 12 -13.62 -9.66 3.70
C ARG A 12 -14.90 -10.37 3.27
N ALA A 13 -16.07 -9.82 3.61
CA ALA A 13 -17.36 -10.38 3.23
C ALA A 13 -17.56 -10.36 1.70
N SER A 14 -17.29 -9.23 1.06
CA SER A 14 -17.42 -9.09 -0.41
C SER A 14 -16.43 -9.99 -1.16
N ALA A 15 -15.17 -10.07 -0.73
CA ALA A 15 -14.19 -10.98 -1.33
C ALA A 15 -14.61 -12.46 -1.18
N ARG A 16 -15.17 -12.84 -0.02
CA ARG A 16 -15.69 -14.19 0.22
C ARG A 16 -16.86 -14.52 -0.71
N PHE A 17 -17.79 -13.57 -0.88
CA PHE A 17 -18.92 -13.74 -1.78
C PHE A 17 -18.45 -14.04 -3.22
N VAL A 18 -17.50 -13.26 -3.75
CA VAL A 18 -16.97 -13.48 -5.10
C VAL A 18 -16.29 -14.85 -5.21
N ARG A 19 -15.50 -15.25 -4.22
CA ARG A 19 -14.84 -16.56 -4.20
C ARG A 19 -15.83 -17.71 -4.26
N ASP A 20 -16.89 -17.65 -3.46
CA ASP A 20 -17.85 -18.75 -3.33
C ASP A 20 -18.79 -18.86 -4.55
N ASN A 21 -19.02 -17.75 -5.26
CA ASN A 21 -19.91 -17.69 -6.42
C ASN A 21 -19.17 -17.74 -7.77
N ALA A 22 -17.84 -17.76 -7.80
CA ALA A 22 -17.08 -17.86 -9.04
C ALA A 22 -17.29 -19.22 -9.75
N GLN A 23 -17.74 -19.17 -11.00
CA GLN A 23 -17.94 -20.35 -11.83
C GLN A 23 -16.70 -20.66 -12.69
N ASP A 24 -16.09 -19.64 -13.29
CA ASP A 24 -14.98 -19.78 -14.23
C ASP A 24 -13.60 -19.94 -13.55
N VAL A 25 -13.49 -19.52 -12.28
CA VAL A 25 -12.23 -19.58 -11.52
C VAL A 25 -12.44 -20.49 -10.31
N LYS A 26 -11.75 -21.64 -10.28
CA LYS A 26 -11.78 -22.61 -9.18
C LYS A 26 -10.42 -22.72 -8.51
N ILE A 27 -10.41 -22.83 -7.18
CA ILE A 27 -9.19 -23.07 -6.40
C ILE A 27 -8.84 -24.55 -6.48
N ASN A 28 -7.64 -24.87 -6.98
CA ASN A 28 -7.11 -26.22 -6.97
C ASN A 28 -6.37 -26.47 -5.65
N TYR A 29 -7.05 -27.08 -4.68
CA TYR A 29 -6.50 -27.35 -3.35
C TYR A 29 -5.35 -28.37 -3.37
N ASP A 30 -5.34 -29.31 -4.32
CA ASP A 30 -4.26 -30.29 -4.45
C ASP A 30 -2.96 -29.63 -4.91
N ALA A 31 -3.05 -28.70 -5.86
CA ALA A 31 -1.91 -27.90 -6.30
C ALA A 31 -1.39 -26.99 -5.19
N VAL A 32 -2.29 -26.41 -4.38
CA VAL A 32 -1.90 -25.62 -3.20
C VAL A 32 -1.16 -26.49 -2.18
N ALA A 33 -1.69 -27.68 -1.87
CA ALA A 33 -1.05 -28.61 -0.93
C ALA A 33 0.31 -29.10 -1.44
N ALA A 34 0.44 -29.35 -2.75
CA ALA A 34 1.71 -29.69 -3.37
C ALA A 34 2.71 -28.54 -3.29
N PHE A 35 2.28 -27.31 -3.58
CA PHE A 35 3.12 -26.10 -3.51
C PHE A 35 3.61 -25.83 -2.08
N VAL A 36 2.75 -25.95 -1.08
CA VAL A 36 3.13 -25.72 0.33
C VAL A 36 4.26 -26.67 0.76
N LYS A 37 4.26 -27.92 0.27
CA LYS A 37 5.34 -28.88 0.55
C LYS A 37 6.70 -28.50 -0.05
N THR A 38 6.71 -27.62 -1.06
CA THR A 38 7.95 -27.14 -1.70
C THR A 38 8.54 -25.90 -1.03
N LEU A 39 7.79 -25.26 -0.13
CA LEU A 39 8.23 -24.04 0.54
C LEU A 39 9.16 -24.37 1.70
N ASP A 40 10.31 -23.69 1.75
CA ASP A 40 11.14 -23.63 2.93
C ASP A 40 10.51 -22.65 3.95
N PRO A 41 10.17 -23.09 5.17
CA PRO A 41 9.64 -22.22 6.21
C PRO A 41 10.54 -21.01 6.52
N ALA A 42 11.87 -21.19 6.49
CA ALA A 42 12.80 -20.11 6.80
C ALA A 42 12.80 -19.02 5.71
N GLU A 43 12.79 -19.43 4.43
CA GLU A 43 12.65 -18.51 3.31
C GLU A 43 11.29 -17.78 3.34
N PHE A 44 10.21 -18.50 3.67
CA PHE A 44 8.88 -17.90 3.77
C PHE A 44 8.84 -16.80 4.82
N GLU A 45 9.28 -17.06 6.05
CA GLU A 45 9.30 -16.06 7.13
C GLU A 45 10.13 -14.82 6.77
N SER A 46 11.29 -15.03 6.13
CA SER A 46 12.14 -13.93 5.65
C SER A 46 11.42 -13.01 4.65
N LYS A 47 10.57 -13.59 3.79
CA LYS A 47 9.80 -12.86 2.77
C LYS A 47 8.47 -12.32 3.28
N ALA A 48 7.84 -13.00 4.25
CA ALA A 48 6.57 -12.63 4.85
C ALA A 48 6.69 -11.47 5.84
N ALA A 49 7.89 -11.23 6.38
CA ALA A 49 8.15 -10.10 7.25
C ALA A 49 7.64 -8.78 6.63
N SER A 50 6.72 -8.11 7.34
CA SER A 50 6.20 -6.81 6.95
C SER A 50 7.36 -5.82 6.83
N ARG A 51 7.67 -5.43 5.60
CA ARG A 51 8.70 -4.42 5.32
C ARG A 51 8.02 -3.07 5.36
N GLY A 52 7.87 -2.53 6.57
CA GLY A 52 7.62 -1.10 6.74
C GLY A 52 8.76 -0.31 6.10
N TYR A 53 8.46 0.87 5.55
CA TYR A 53 9.51 1.75 5.05
C TYR A 53 10.28 2.36 6.23
N PRO A 54 11.61 2.56 6.12
CA PRO A 54 12.40 3.22 7.16
C PRO A 54 12.17 4.74 7.16
N LEU A 55 10.97 5.19 6.83
CA LEU A 55 10.57 6.59 6.78
C LEU A 55 9.84 6.94 8.08
N ARG A 56 10.14 8.12 8.61
CA ARG A 56 9.38 8.72 9.71
C ARG A 56 8.46 9.76 9.11
N PHE A 57 7.16 9.48 9.10
CA PHE A 57 6.13 10.44 8.70
C PHE A 57 5.86 11.43 9.84
N ALA A 58 5.74 12.72 9.53
CA ALA A 58 5.47 13.72 10.57
C ALA A 58 3.99 13.74 10.97
N THR A 59 3.09 13.41 10.03
CA THR A 59 1.66 13.29 10.27
C THR A 59 1.06 12.06 9.57
N LEU A 60 -0.16 11.67 9.97
CA LEU A 60 -0.89 10.59 9.32
C LEU A 60 -1.25 10.94 7.87
N GLU A 61 -1.55 12.20 7.59
CA GLU A 61 -1.86 12.70 6.25
C GLU A 61 -0.67 12.52 5.30
N GLU A 62 0.56 12.76 5.78
CA GLU A 62 1.77 12.50 5.01
C GLU A 62 1.94 11.00 4.69
N GLU A 63 1.68 10.13 5.67
CA GLU A 63 1.74 8.68 5.46
C GLU A 63 0.70 8.21 4.45
N VAL A 64 -0.56 8.64 4.60
CA VAL A 64 -1.64 8.32 3.66
C VAL A 64 -1.36 8.88 2.28
N GLY A 65 -0.83 10.11 2.18
CA GLY A 65 -0.42 10.74 0.93
C GLY A 65 0.71 9.98 0.23
N PHE A 66 1.70 9.51 0.99
CA PHE A 66 2.79 8.68 0.48
C PHE A 66 2.24 7.37 -0.11
N TRP A 67 1.40 6.64 0.64
CA TRP A 67 0.80 5.40 0.18
C TRP A 67 -0.15 5.60 -1.01
N GLY A 68 -0.91 6.70 -1.02
CA GLY A 68 -1.80 7.08 -2.12
C GLY A 68 -1.03 7.35 -3.41
N LEU A 69 0.02 8.17 -3.34
CA LEU A 69 0.87 8.46 -4.49
C LEU A 69 1.63 7.23 -4.98
N LEU A 70 2.16 6.40 -4.07
CA LEU A 70 2.78 5.12 -4.42
C LEU A 70 1.79 4.23 -5.17
N SER A 71 0.55 4.15 -4.70
CA SER A 71 -0.50 3.35 -5.33
C SER A 71 -0.85 3.87 -6.71
N LEU A 72 -1.05 5.17 -6.89
CA LEU A 72 -1.34 5.79 -8.20
C LEU A 72 -0.19 5.64 -9.21
N LEU A 73 1.06 5.73 -8.75
CA LEU A 73 2.19 5.50 -9.65
C LEU A 73 2.31 4.03 -10.05
N ASN A 74 1.98 3.10 -9.16
CA ASN A 74 1.95 1.68 -9.51
C ASN A 74 0.70 1.29 -10.32
N PHE A 75 -0.41 2.00 -10.12
CA PHE A 75 -1.70 1.78 -10.75
C PHE A 75 -2.07 2.98 -11.64
N GLY A 76 -1.84 2.85 -12.95
CA GLY A 76 -2.31 3.83 -13.94
C GLY A 76 -1.24 4.72 -14.56
N SER A 77 0.01 4.69 -14.08
CA SER A 77 1.09 5.47 -14.71
C SER A 77 1.60 4.92 -16.04
N GLY A 78 1.33 3.64 -16.33
CA GLY A 78 1.86 2.95 -17.52
C GLY A 78 3.38 2.70 -17.50
N PHE A 79 4.09 3.12 -16.45
CA PHE A 79 5.55 3.07 -16.42
C PHE A 79 6.16 1.70 -16.12
N ARG A 80 5.34 0.65 -15.96
CA ARG A 80 5.83 -0.68 -15.58
C ARG A 80 6.85 -1.23 -16.58
N VAL A 81 6.50 -1.26 -17.87
CA VAL A 81 7.41 -1.73 -18.94
C VAL A 81 8.67 -0.87 -19.09
N PRO A 82 8.57 0.47 -19.26
CA PRO A 82 9.77 1.29 -19.45
C PRO A 82 10.69 1.31 -18.22
N LEU A 83 10.16 1.27 -16.99
CA LEU A 83 11.00 1.22 -15.80
C LEU A 83 11.71 -0.12 -15.64
N HIS A 84 11.06 -1.22 -16.00
CA HIS A 84 11.69 -2.54 -16.03
C HIS A 84 12.79 -2.63 -17.09
N GLN A 85 12.64 -1.96 -18.23
CA GLN A 85 13.67 -1.93 -19.28
C GLN A 85 14.84 -1.01 -18.91
N ALA A 86 14.54 0.15 -18.33
CA ALA A 86 15.55 1.15 -17.99
C ALA A 86 16.36 0.77 -16.74
N ARG A 87 15.82 -0.06 -15.85
CA ARG A 87 16.45 -0.43 -14.58
C ARG A 87 16.51 -1.95 -14.46
N ASN A 88 17.66 -2.48 -14.07
CA ASN A 88 17.84 -3.90 -13.72
C ASN A 88 17.16 -4.26 -12.38
N ARG A 89 15.95 -3.78 -12.12
CA ARG A 89 15.16 -4.00 -10.89
C ARG A 89 13.67 -3.90 -11.19
N GLY A 90 12.83 -4.24 -10.22
CA GLY A 90 11.38 -4.15 -10.34
C GLY A 90 10.88 -2.73 -10.62
N ALA A 91 9.82 -2.56 -11.42
CA ALA A 91 9.18 -1.26 -11.60
C ALA A 91 8.63 -0.71 -10.28
N PHE A 92 7.96 -1.56 -9.49
CA PHE A 92 7.47 -1.21 -8.15
C PHE A 92 8.60 -0.69 -7.26
N GLU A 93 9.71 -1.43 -7.20
CA GLU A 93 10.88 -1.04 -6.40
C GLU A 93 11.50 0.28 -6.89
N THR A 94 11.50 0.52 -8.21
CA THR A 94 12.00 1.77 -8.79
C THR A 94 11.15 2.95 -8.39
N ILE A 95 9.82 2.84 -8.51
CA ILE A 95 8.85 3.87 -8.12
C ILE A 95 8.96 4.14 -6.62
N GLN A 96 8.95 3.07 -5.81
CA GLN A 96 9.07 3.17 -4.36
C GLN A 96 10.34 3.91 -3.95
N ARG A 97 11.50 3.56 -4.52
CA ARG A 97 12.77 4.24 -4.24
C ARG A 97 12.76 5.70 -4.67
N GLY A 98 12.17 6.01 -5.82
CA GLY A 98 11.99 7.38 -6.28
C GLY A 98 11.13 8.20 -5.31
N LEU A 99 10.02 7.62 -4.85
CA LEU A 99 9.11 8.27 -3.92
C LEU A 99 9.74 8.46 -2.52
N MET A 100 10.50 7.46 -2.03
CA MET A 100 11.28 7.62 -0.80
C MET A 100 12.30 8.75 -0.93
N GLY A 101 13.01 8.83 -2.07
CA GLY A 101 13.95 9.92 -2.35
C GLY A 101 13.27 11.29 -2.39
N MET A 102 12.09 11.38 -3.00
CA MET A 102 11.27 12.60 -3.04
C MET A 102 10.83 13.02 -1.63
N TYR A 103 10.36 12.07 -0.82
CA TYR A 103 9.93 12.34 0.55
C TYR A 103 11.09 12.85 1.43
N ILE A 104 12.26 12.18 1.39
CA ILE A 104 13.45 12.58 2.14
C ILE A 104 13.98 13.95 1.71
N SER A 105 13.85 14.29 0.42
CA SER A 105 14.32 15.58 -0.12
C SER A 105 13.44 16.78 0.27
N GLY A 106 12.45 16.60 1.14
CA GLY A 106 11.66 17.70 1.72
C GLY A 106 10.38 18.05 0.96
N PHE A 107 9.94 17.22 0.00
CA PHE A 107 8.66 17.46 -0.70
C PHE A 107 7.42 17.21 0.20
N GLY A 108 7.63 16.76 1.45
CA GLY A 108 6.58 16.47 2.43
C GLY A 108 6.39 17.52 3.52
N SER A 109 7.23 18.55 3.63
CA SER A 109 6.98 19.60 4.62
C SER A 109 5.81 20.46 4.18
N CYS A 110 4.59 20.09 4.59
CA CYS A 110 3.48 21.03 4.63
C CYS A 110 3.96 22.24 5.44
N PRO A 111 3.96 23.46 4.89
CA PRO A 111 4.25 24.64 5.71
C PRO A 111 3.24 24.65 6.87
N PRO A 112 3.67 24.96 8.11
CA PRO A 112 2.75 25.04 9.22
C PRO A 112 1.64 26.02 8.82
N THR A 113 0.39 25.55 8.86
CA THR A 113 -0.80 26.37 8.68
C THR A 113 -0.62 27.60 9.55
N THR A 114 -0.30 28.73 8.93
CA THR A 114 -0.24 30.00 9.63
C THR A 114 -1.66 30.22 10.10
N THR A 115 -1.86 30.08 11.41
CA THR A 115 -3.13 30.38 12.06
C THR A 115 -3.40 31.84 11.72
N HIS A 116 -4.30 32.10 10.76
CA HIS A 116 -4.82 33.45 10.59
C HIS A 116 -5.44 33.82 11.94
N PRO A 117 -5.05 34.97 12.53
CA PRO A 117 -5.67 35.39 13.78
C PRO A 117 -7.16 35.54 13.51
N VAL A 118 -7.96 34.75 14.23
CA VAL A 118 -9.40 34.95 14.29
C VAL A 118 -9.59 36.35 14.84
N LEU A 119 -10.00 37.29 13.97
CA LEU A 119 -10.54 38.57 14.36
C LEU A 119 -11.75 38.27 15.25
N VAL A 120 -11.56 38.38 16.56
CA VAL A 120 -12.65 38.48 17.51
C VAL A 120 -13.40 39.76 17.15
N PRO A 121 -14.71 39.71 16.82
CA PRO A 121 -15.47 40.93 16.63
C PRO A 121 -15.57 41.64 17.98
N ALA A 122 -15.02 42.84 18.07
CA ALA A 122 -15.28 43.75 19.17
C ALA A 122 -16.66 44.36 18.97
N ILE A 123 -17.70 43.76 19.57
CA ILE A 123 -18.94 44.43 19.99
C ILE A 123 -19.45 43.74 21.25
#